data_AF-A0A4Z1F6G5-F1
#
_entry.id   AF-A0A4Z1F6G5-F1
#
_cell.length_a   1.000
_cell.length_b   1.000
_cell.length_c   1.000
_cell.angle_alpha   90.00
_cell.angle_beta   90.00
_cell.angle_gamma   90.00
#
_symmetry.space_group_name_H-M   'P 1'
#
loop_
_entity.id
_entity.type
_entity.pdbx_description
1 polymer ?
#
loop_
_entity_poly.entity_id
_entity_poly.type
_entity_poly.pdbx_seq_one_letter_code
_entity_poly.pdbx_strand_id
1 'polypeptide(L)'
;MASEQSEKETTVSTKWGPIVVFNGTNYPFFENSVVMAMAAANALGFLDDTETIVAVPAEEGSDIQWRIYQSYIKRKGYAISILNSAINDMQRAAIVELIQAGDIAGSWDKLIAMDQAQHPLFASNVRDTFYEETFDPKTQTIRQFIDILLSHQIMLSKSKYAICDLELKSVLLEKLPNTGIWRDSRFLAIDPEFSLEKTILLLVAMASLPIQNSDTNDGDAVNSSIKKNDKRRNEVYHLKGKNGQVKGRSDTFASGDEAQVAIDTVYLARIRTLSNRLAQTSTFTTSKGFVLGSIFAG
;
A
#
# COMPACT_ATOMS: atom_id res chain seq x y z
N MET A 1 -16.59 -22.02 6.38
CA MET A 1 -15.62 -22.27 5.31
C MET A 1 -14.29 -21.74 5.79
N ALA A 2 -13.23 -22.54 5.72
CA ALA A 2 -11.91 -22.08 6.14
C ALA A 2 -11.47 -20.99 5.16
N SER A 3 -11.26 -19.78 5.66
CA SER A 3 -10.51 -18.75 4.94
C SER A 3 -9.15 -19.38 4.65
N GLU A 4 -8.89 -19.68 3.37
CA GLU A 4 -7.52 -19.94 2.92
C GLU A 4 -6.74 -18.69 3.30
N GLN A 5 -5.86 -18.82 4.30
CA GLN A 5 -4.89 -17.79 4.61
C GLN A 5 -4.21 -17.42 3.29
N SER A 6 -4.30 -16.14 2.93
CA SER A 6 -3.48 -15.51 1.89
C SER A 6 -2.11 -16.20 1.90
N GLU A 7 -1.82 -16.99 0.86
CA GLU A 7 -0.53 -17.66 0.72
C GLU A 7 0.52 -16.56 0.85
N LYS A 8 1.22 -16.58 1.98
CA LYS A 8 2.24 -15.58 2.27
C LYS A 8 3.22 -15.59 1.11
N GLU A 9 3.37 -14.44 0.45
CA GLU A 9 4.27 -14.29 -0.68
C GLU A 9 5.63 -14.91 -0.35
N THR A 10 6.01 -15.92 -1.13
CA THR A 10 7.32 -16.56 -0.96
C THR A 10 8.36 -15.59 -1.48
N THR A 11 9.34 -15.23 -0.64
CA THR A 11 10.41 -14.31 -1.01
C THR A 11 11.76 -15.01 -0.92
N VAL A 12 12.67 -14.63 -1.81
CA VAL A 12 14.06 -15.08 -1.84
C VAL A 12 14.97 -13.87 -1.64
N SER A 13 15.90 -13.98 -0.70
CA SER A 13 16.91 -12.94 -0.47
C SER A 13 18.04 -13.05 -1.48
N THR A 14 18.26 -11.99 -2.25
CA THR A 14 19.43 -11.87 -3.14
C THR A 14 20.36 -10.77 -2.65
N LYS A 15 21.54 -10.65 -3.28
CA LYS A 15 22.46 -9.54 -2.98
C LYS A 15 21.92 -8.16 -3.37
N TRP A 16 20.81 -8.10 -4.13
CA TRP A 16 20.15 -6.86 -4.57
C TRP A 16 18.84 -6.58 -3.82
N GLY A 17 18.53 -7.40 -2.81
CA GLY A 17 17.32 -7.28 -2.01
C GLY A 17 16.41 -8.51 -2.10
N PRO A 18 15.28 -8.48 -1.38
CA PRO A 18 14.28 -9.52 -1.44
C PRO A 18 13.56 -9.49 -2.78
N ILE A 19 13.35 -10.67 -3.36
CA ILE A 19 12.59 -10.85 -4.59
C ILE A 19 11.43 -11.78 -4.30
N VAL A 20 10.23 -11.39 -4.71
CA VAL A 20 9.02 -12.21 -4.61
C VAL A 20 9.12 -13.31 -5.66
N VAL A 21 8.85 -14.55 -5.28
CA VAL A 21 8.79 -15.69 -6.21
C VAL A 21 7.46 -15.65 -6.93
N PHE A 22 7.51 -15.71 -8.26
CA PHE A 22 6.34 -15.72 -9.09
C PHE A 22 5.53 -17.01 -8.92
N ASN A 23 4.23 -16.89 -8.69
CA ASN A 23 3.31 -18.05 -8.59
C ASN A 23 2.18 -18.01 -9.63
N GLY A 24 2.20 -17.04 -10.56
CA GLY A 24 1.15 -16.85 -11.57
C GLY A 24 0.06 -15.86 -11.15
N THR A 25 -0.20 -15.71 -9.85
CA THR A 25 -1.29 -14.85 -9.32
C THR A 25 -0.77 -13.56 -8.70
N ASN A 26 0.52 -13.51 -8.36
CA ASN A 26 1.17 -12.37 -7.71
C ASN A 26 2.02 -11.52 -8.66
N TYR A 27 1.73 -11.51 -9.98
CA TYR A 27 2.58 -10.87 -10.98
C TYR A 27 2.97 -9.41 -10.62
N PRO A 28 2.06 -8.54 -10.15
CA PRO A 28 2.45 -7.16 -9.80
C PRO A 28 3.47 -7.07 -8.65
N PHE A 29 3.42 -7.98 -7.68
CA PHE A 29 4.40 -8.03 -6.58
C PHE A 29 5.74 -8.59 -7.04
N PHE A 30 5.69 -9.69 -7.80
CA PHE A 30 6.83 -10.27 -8.50
C PHE A 30 7.55 -9.21 -9.34
N GLU A 31 6.82 -8.53 -10.22
CA GLU A 31 7.34 -7.52 -11.12
C GLU A 31 8.07 -6.41 -10.38
N ASN A 32 7.40 -5.82 -9.37
CA ASN A 32 7.99 -4.74 -8.60
C ASN A 32 9.31 -5.16 -7.96
N SER A 33 9.36 -6.37 -7.39
CA SER A 33 10.57 -6.86 -6.73
C SER A 33 11.72 -7.15 -7.71
N VAL A 34 11.42 -7.70 -8.90
CA VAL A 34 12.42 -7.95 -9.95
C VAL A 34 12.93 -6.64 -10.54
N VAL A 35 12.06 -5.70 -10.89
CA VAL A 35 12.46 -4.39 -11.44
C VAL A 35 13.38 -3.65 -10.47
N MET A 36 13.08 -3.67 -9.17
CA MET A 36 13.93 -3.05 -8.15
C MET A 36 15.29 -3.74 -8.04
N ALA A 37 15.33 -5.08 -8.04
CA ALA A 37 16.58 -5.84 -8.02
C ALA A 37 17.42 -5.60 -9.28
N MET A 38 16.79 -5.55 -10.45
CA MET A 38 17.45 -5.25 -11.73
C MET A 38 18.04 -3.84 -11.74
N ALA A 39 17.29 -2.84 -11.26
CA ALA A 39 17.78 -1.48 -11.11
C ALA A 39 19.00 -1.41 -10.19
N ALA A 40 18.94 -2.08 -9.02
CA ALA A 40 20.07 -2.16 -8.09
C ALA A 40 21.29 -2.92 -8.69
N ALA A 41 21.05 -3.84 -9.62
CA ALA A 41 22.09 -4.54 -10.37
C ALA A 41 22.63 -3.77 -11.57
N ASN A 42 22.07 -2.58 -11.86
CA ASN A 42 22.28 -1.82 -13.09
C ASN A 42 21.93 -2.63 -14.36
N ALA A 43 21.01 -3.59 -14.28
CA ALA A 43 20.68 -4.53 -15.34
C ALA A 43 19.25 -4.34 -15.88
N LEU A 44 18.62 -3.20 -15.59
CA LEU A 44 17.23 -2.94 -15.97
C LEU A 44 17.02 -2.94 -17.49
N GLY A 45 17.99 -2.46 -18.26
CA GLY A 45 17.89 -2.38 -19.73
C GLY A 45 17.76 -3.74 -20.44
N PHE A 46 17.99 -4.85 -19.73
CA PHE A 46 17.76 -6.19 -20.27
C PHE A 46 16.30 -6.63 -20.22
N LEU A 47 15.43 -5.96 -19.45
CA LEU A 47 14.00 -6.29 -19.40
C LEU A 47 13.21 -5.65 -20.56
N ASP A 48 13.69 -4.53 -21.10
CA ASP A 48 13.00 -3.73 -22.11
C ASP A 48 13.78 -3.57 -23.42
N ASP A 49 14.83 -4.39 -23.61
CA ASP A 49 15.75 -4.35 -24.75
C ASP A 49 16.40 -2.97 -25.00
N THR A 50 16.51 -2.13 -23.98
CA THR A 50 17.22 -0.85 -24.07
C THR A 50 18.73 -0.98 -23.82
N GLU A 51 19.20 -2.13 -23.31
CA GLU A 51 20.62 -2.39 -23.13
C GLU A 51 21.33 -2.51 -24.49
N THR A 52 22.32 -1.65 -24.73
CA THR A 52 23.14 -1.72 -25.94
C THR A 52 23.91 -3.03 -26.00
N ILE A 53 23.65 -3.84 -27.04
CA ILE A 53 24.39 -5.07 -27.30
C ILE A 53 25.86 -4.74 -27.58
N VAL A 54 26.76 -5.36 -26.83
CA VAL A 54 28.21 -5.20 -27.00
C VAL A 54 28.79 -6.45 -27.65
N ALA A 55 29.35 -6.29 -28.84
CA ALA A 55 30.07 -7.37 -29.53
C ALA A 55 31.37 -7.73 -28.78
N VAL A 56 31.82 -8.97 -28.94
CA VAL A 56 33.13 -9.41 -28.45
C VAL A 56 34.21 -8.57 -29.13
N PRO A 57 35.08 -7.88 -28.39
CA PRO A 57 36.20 -7.15 -28.99
C PRO A 57 37.13 -8.08 -29.74
N ALA A 58 37.77 -7.58 -30.81
CA ALA A 58 38.87 -8.29 -31.46
C ALA A 58 40.05 -8.48 -30.49
N GLU A 59 40.94 -9.44 -30.78
CA GLU A 59 42.14 -9.69 -29.95
C GLU A 59 43.03 -8.44 -29.83
N GLU A 60 43.10 -7.62 -30.88
CA GLU A 60 43.80 -6.33 -30.91
C GLU A 60 42.98 -5.17 -30.32
N GLY A 61 41.80 -5.46 -29.77
CA GLY A 61 40.90 -4.47 -29.18
C GLY A 61 41.54 -3.74 -28.01
N SER A 62 41.15 -2.47 -27.82
CA SER A 62 41.64 -1.67 -26.69
C SER A 62 41.17 -2.24 -25.35
N ASP A 63 41.96 -2.04 -24.29
CA ASP A 63 41.58 -2.39 -22.91
C ASP A 63 40.20 -1.82 -22.51
N ILE A 64 39.85 -0.65 -23.05
CA ILE A 64 38.57 0.00 -22.80
C ILE A 64 37.41 -0.82 -23.39
N GLN A 65 37.55 -1.33 -24.61
CA GLN A 65 36.54 -2.18 -25.25
C GLN A 65 36.35 -3.49 -24.48
N TRP A 66 37.44 -4.11 -24.05
CA TRP A 66 37.39 -5.30 -23.20
C TRP A 66 36.68 -5.03 -21.86
N ARG A 67 36.96 -3.90 -21.20
CA ARG A 67 36.26 -3.52 -19.96
C ARG A 67 34.77 -3.30 -20.17
N ILE A 68 34.36 -2.68 -21.29
CA ILE A 68 32.94 -2.48 -21.62
C ILE A 68 32.25 -3.84 -21.83
N TYR A 69 32.86 -4.73 -22.62
CA TYR A 69 32.35 -6.08 -22.86
C TYR A 69 32.21 -6.90 -21.58
N GLN A 70 33.24 -6.92 -20.73
CA GLN A 70 33.19 -7.61 -19.43
C GLN A 70 32.10 -7.05 -18.52
N SER A 71 31.92 -5.73 -18.53
CA SER A 71 30.85 -5.06 -17.78
C SER A 71 29.46 -5.47 -18.28
N TYR A 72 29.27 -5.55 -19.61
CA TYR A 72 28.04 -6.04 -20.24
C TYR A 72 27.74 -7.50 -19.85
N ILE A 73 28.70 -8.43 -20.01
CA ILE A 73 28.52 -9.85 -19.66
C ILE A 73 28.21 -10.02 -18.17
N LYS A 74 28.86 -9.23 -17.30
CA LYS A 74 28.61 -9.24 -15.87
C LYS A 74 27.17 -8.84 -15.53
N ARG A 75 26.66 -7.76 -16.12
CA ARG A 75 25.27 -7.32 -15.93
C ARG A 75 24.26 -8.32 -16.51
N LYS A 76 24.56 -8.90 -17.67
CA LYS A 76 23.74 -9.97 -18.26
C LYS A 76 23.61 -11.17 -17.30
N GLY A 77 24.72 -11.60 -16.72
CA GLY A 77 24.73 -12.66 -15.70
C GLY A 77 23.93 -12.30 -14.44
N TYR A 78 23.94 -11.02 -14.06
CA TYR A 78 23.12 -10.54 -12.94
C TYR A 78 21.63 -10.63 -13.25
N ALA A 79 21.20 -10.19 -14.43
CA ALA A 79 19.82 -10.28 -14.85
C ALA A 79 19.31 -11.73 -14.86
N ILE A 80 20.09 -12.66 -15.43
CA ILE A 80 19.77 -14.08 -15.43
C ILE A 80 19.65 -14.62 -14.00
N SER A 81 20.59 -14.26 -13.12
CA SER A 81 20.57 -14.70 -11.72
C SER A 81 19.33 -14.19 -10.97
N ILE A 82 18.92 -12.94 -11.21
CA ILE A 82 17.73 -12.34 -10.60
C ILE A 82 16.47 -13.08 -11.04
N LEU A 83 16.27 -13.24 -12.36
CA LEU A 83 15.09 -13.95 -12.89
C LEU A 83 15.03 -15.39 -12.41
N ASN A 84 16.15 -16.12 -12.48
CA ASN A 84 16.19 -17.53 -12.09
C ASN A 84 15.91 -17.75 -10.59
N SER A 85 16.22 -16.77 -9.74
CA SER A 85 15.94 -16.84 -8.30
C SER A 85 14.48 -16.60 -7.95
N ALA A 86 13.71 -16.03 -8.87
CA ALA A 86 12.37 -15.50 -8.64
C ALA A 86 11.27 -16.34 -9.29
N ILE A 87 11.60 -17.52 -9.80
CA ILE A 87 10.67 -18.38 -10.53
C ILE A 87 10.80 -19.85 -10.09
N ASN A 88 9.71 -20.59 -10.21
CA ASN A 88 9.67 -22.04 -9.95
C ASN A 88 10.11 -22.86 -11.18
N ASP A 89 10.17 -24.18 -11.03
CA ASP A 89 10.66 -25.07 -12.08
C ASP A 89 9.80 -25.05 -13.35
N MET A 90 8.49 -24.87 -13.24
CA MET A 90 7.58 -24.80 -14.40
C MET A 90 7.84 -23.54 -15.22
N GLN A 91 7.95 -22.38 -14.56
CA GLN A 91 8.26 -21.11 -15.20
C GLN A 91 9.68 -21.12 -15.78
N ARG A 92 10.63 -21.72 -15.06
CA ARG A 92 12.01 -21.88 -15.54
C ARG A 92 12.06 -22.69 -16.83
N ALA A 93 11.34 -23.81 -16.89
CA ALA A 93 11.24 -24.62 -18.10
C ALA A 93 10.68 -23.84 -19.30
N ALA A 94 9.77 -22.90 -19.05
CA ALA A 94 9.16 -22.08 -20.10
C ALA A 94 10.06 -20.96 -20.65
N ILE A 95 11.13 -20.58 -19.94
CA ILE A 95 12.03 -19.49 -20.36
C ILE A 95 13.48 -19.95 -20.61
N VAL A 96 13.83 -21.20 -20.31
CA VAL A 96 15.22 -21.66 -20.34
C VAL A 96 15.86 -21.52 -21.73
N GLU A 97 15.12 -21.80 -22.80
CA GLU A 97 15.62 -21.67 -24.18
C GLU A 97 15.91 -20.21 -24.53
N LEU A 98 15.09 -19.27 -24.05
CA LEU A 98 15.28 -17.83 -24.24
C LEU A 98 16.52 -17.35 -23.49
N ILE A 99 16.70 -17.80 -22.24
CA ILE A 99 17.91 -17.52 -21.44
C ILE A 99 19.16 -18.09 -22.12
N GLN A 100 19.10 -19.29 -22.69
CA GLN A 100 20.21 -19.90 -23.43
C GLN A 100 20.54 -19.14 -24.73
N ALA A 101 19.53 -18.65 -25.44
CA ALA A 101 19.69 -17.74 -26.57
C ALA A 101 20.17 -16.34 -26.15
N GLY A 102 20.17 -16.05 -24.85
CA GLY A 102 20.56 -14.76 -24.31
C GLY A 102 19.50 -13.68 -24.44
N ASP A 103 18.25 -14.06 -24.72
CA ASP A 103 17.06 -13.23 -24.87
C ASP A 103 16.36 -13.05 -23.51
N ILE A 104 16.82 -12.04 -22.77
CA ILE A 104 16.31 -11.75 -21.42
C ILE A 104 14.95 -11.02 -21.50
N ALA A 105 14.76 -10.14 -22.46
CA ALA A 105 13.49 -9.44 -22.66
C ALA A 105 12.39 -10.42 -23.10
N GLY A 106 12.68 -11.33 -24.03
CA GLY A 106 11.74 -12.39 -24.39
C GLY A 106 11.41 -13.31 -23.21
N SER A 107 12.41 -13.62 -22.37
CA SER A 107 12.18 -14.36 -21.11
C SER A 107 11.23 -13.61 -20.17
N TRP A 108 11.41 -12.30 -20.07
CA TRP A 108 10.55 -11.43 -19.28
C TRP A 108 9.12 -11.40 -19.82
N ASP A 109 8.94 -11.11 -21.11
CA ASP A 109 7.65 -11.10 -21.80
C ASP A 109 6.89 -12.43 -21.62
N LYS A 110 7.62 -13.55 -21.65
CA LYS A 110 7.04 -14.88 -21.41
C LYS A 110 6.48 -15.02 -20.01
N LEU A 111 7.13 -14.43 -19.00
CA LEU A 111 6.62 -14.40 -17.62
C LEU A 111 5.43 -13.45 -17.47
N ILE A 112 5.43 -12.30 -18.15
CA ILE A 112 4.26 -11.40 -18.20
C ILE A 112 3.04 -12.14 -18.75
N ALA A 113 3.22 -12.92 -19.82
CA ALA A 113 2.14 -13.68 -20.45
C ALA A 113 1.53 -14.77 -19.55
N MET A 114 2.18 -15.12 -18.43
CA MET A 114 1.67 -16.06 -17.43
C MET A 114 0.87 -15.38 -16.31
N ASP A 115 0.73 -14.05 -16.33
CA ASP A 115 -0.05 -13.30 -15.35
C ASP A 115 -1.54 -13.68 -15.42
N GLN A 116 -2.04 -14.31 -14.36
CA GLN A 116 -3.44 -14.69 -14.24
C GLN A 116 -4.37 -13.50 -14.01
N ALA A 117 -3.86 -12.31 -13.63
CA ALA A 117 -4.70 -11.12 -13.46
C ALA A 117 -5.43 -10.71 -14.75
N GLN A 118 -4.92 -11.14 -15.92
CA GLN A 118 -5.58 -10.93 -17.20
C GLN A 118 -6.74 -11.91 -17.45
N HIS A 119 -6.80 -13.02 -16.71
CA HIS A 119 -7.83 -14.05 -16.86
C HIS A 119 -9.14 -13.63 -16.17
N PRO A 120 -10.28 -13.57 -16.90
CA PRO A 120 -11.55 -13.07 -16.34
C PRO A 120 -12.04 -13.79 -15.09
N LEU A 121 -11.88 -15.11 -15.01
CA LEU A 121 -12.31 -15.88 -13.83
C LEU A 121 -11.45 -15.56 -12.60
N PHE A 122 -10.13 -15.40 -12.78
CA PHE A 122 -9.25 -15.05 -11.67
C PHE A 122 -9.59 -13.64 -11.17
N ALA A 123 -9.74 -12.69 -12.09
CA ALA A 123 -10.11 -11.33 -11.75
C ALA A 123 -11.46 -11.24 -11.03
N SER A 124 -12.46 -12.03 -11.47
CA SER A 124 -13.74 -12.14 -10.77
C SER A 124 -13.57 -12.65 -9.35
N ASN A 125 -12.83 -13.76 -9.16
CA ASN A 125 -12.62 -14.34 -7.84
C ASN A 125 -11.92 -13.37 -6.88
N VAL A 126 -10.92 -12.62 -7.35
CA VAL A 126 -10.24 -11.59 -6.54
C VAL A 126 -11.20 -10.48 -6.17
N ARG A 127 -12.07 -10.04 -7.09
CA ARG A 127 -13.10 -9.03 -6.80
C ARG A 127 -14.14 -9.53 -5.79
N ASP A 128 -14.61 -10.76 -5.95
CA ASP A 128 -15.57 -11.36 -5.02
C ASP A 128 -14.96 -11.44 -3.62
N THR A 129 -13.72 -11.93 -3.52
CA THR A 129 -12.96 -11.94 -2.26
C THR A 129 -12.83 -10.53 -1.66
N PHE A 130 -12.44 -9.54 -2.47
CA PHE A 130 -12.30 -8.14 -2.03
C PHE A 130 -13.59 -7.58 -1.42
N TYR A 131 -14.77 -7.86 -1.99
CA TYR A 131 -16.05 -7.42 -1.43
C TYR A 131 -16.50 -8.25 -0.21
N GLU A 132 -16.06 -9.50 -0.11
CA GLU A 132 -16.34 -10.38 1.03
C GLU A 132 -15.44 -10.12 2.24
N GLU A 133 -14.31 -9.41 2.07
CA GLU A 133 -13.40 -9.04 3.15
C GLU A 133 -14.14 -8.35 4.31
N THR A 134 -13.76 -8.70 5.54
CA THR A 134 -14.34 -8.14 6.76
C THR A 134 -13.27 -7.68 7.74
N PHE A 135 -13.54 -6.57 8.42
CA PHE A 135 -12.67 -6.08 9.49
C PHE A 135 -13.20 -6.51 10.85
N ASP A 136 -12.46 -7.39 11.53
CA ASP A 136 -12.67 -7.66 12.94
C ASP A 136 -11.56 -7.02 13.79
N PRO A 137 -11.86 -5.95 14.54
CA PRO A 137 -10.86 -5.27 15.37
C PRO A 137 -10.34 -6.14 16.53
N LYS A 138 -10.94 -7.30 16.81
CA LYS A 138 -10.46 -8.24 17.83
C LYS A 138 -9.34 -9.15 17.33
N THR A 139 -9.31 -9.42 16.02
CA THR A 139 -8.38 -10.39 15.43
C THR A 139 -7.28 -9.72 14.60
N GLN A 140 -7.55 -8.51 14.09
CA GLN A 140 -6.57 -7.77 13.28
C GLN A 140 -6.60 -6.27 13.55
N THR A 141 -5.48 -5.63 13.27
CA THR A 141 -5.33 -4.17 13.29
C THR A 141 -5.91 -3.56 12.01
N ILE A 142 -6.26 -2.27 12.05
CA ILE A 142 -6.71 -1.56 10.85
C ILE A 142 -5.65 -1.54 9.75
N ARG A 143 -4.35 -1.53 10.11
CA ARG A 143 -3.25 -1.59 9.14
C ARG A 143 -3.25 -2.91 8.38
N GLN A 144 -3.38 -4.03 9.10
CA GLN A 144 -3.46 -5.36 8.48
C GLN A 144 -4.65 -5.46 7.52
N PHE A 145 -5.82 -4.92 7.92
CA PHE A 145 -6.99 -4.92 7.04
C PHE A 145 -6.79 -4.05 5.78
N ILE A 146 -6.20 -2.86 5.93
CA ILE A 146 -5.87 -2.00 4.80
C ILE A 146 -4.87 -2.68 3.87
N ASP A 147 -3.84 -3.35 4.40
CA ASP A 147 -2.86 -4.10 3.62
C ASP A 147 -3.53 -5.23 2.80
N ILE A 148 -4.53 -5.92 3.37
CA ILE A 148 -5.33 -6.93 2.65
C ILE A 148 -6.08 -6.28 1.48
N LEU A 149 -6.83 -5.19 1.71
CA LEU A 149 -7.57 -4.52 0.63
C LEU A 149 -6.65 -3.98 -0.47
N LEU A 150 -5.52 -3.38 -0.09
CA LEU A 150 -4.51 -2.90 -1.03
C LEU A 150 -3.91 -4.05 -1.82
N SER A 151 -3.75 -5.25 -1.22
CA SER A 151 -3.22 -6.40 -1.93
C SER A 151 -4.12 -6.83 -3.09
N HIS A 152 -5.43 -6.86 -2.89
CA HIS A 152 -6.42 -7.12 -3.94
C HIS A 152 -6.37 -6.07 -5.06
N GLN A 153 -6.27 -4.79 -4.68
CA GLN A 153 -6.11 -3.69 -5.64
C GLN A 153 -4.84 -3.85 -6.48
N ILE A 154 -3.71 -4.20 -5.84
CA ILE A 154 -2.43 -4.41 -6.51
C ILE A 154 -2.52 -5.60 -7.47
N MET A 155 -3.09 -6.73 -7.05
CA MET A 155 -3.27 -7.93 -7.89
C MET A 155 -4.01 -7.61 -9.20
N LEU A 156 -5.00 -6.73 -9.15
CA LEU A 156 -5.81 -6.36 -10.31
C LEU A 156 -5.35 -5.08 -11.01
N SER A 157 -4.28 -4.44 -10.56
CA SER A 157 -3.84 -3.10 -11.02
C SER A 157 -3.62 -2.99 -12.52
N LYS A 158 -3.18 -4.06 -13.18
CA LYS A 158 -2.95 -4.13 -14.63
C LYS A 158 -4.08 -4.78 -15.41
N SER A 159 -5.15 -5.19 -14.74
CA SER A 159 -6.31 -5.81 -15.37
C SER A 159 -7.34 -4.75 -15.74
N LYS A 160 -8.21 -5.06 -16.70
CA LYS A 160 -9.41 -4.23 -16.98
C LYS A 160 -10.42 -4.19 -15.83
N TYR A 161 -10.21 -5.00 -14.79
CA TYR A 161 -11.06 -5.15 -13.62
C TYR A 161 -10.45 -4.50 -12.37
N ALA A 162 -9.46 -3.62 -12.56
CA ALA A 162 -8.75 -2.92 -11.50
C ALA A 162 -9.71 -2.26 -10.49
N ILE A 163 -9.37 -2.39 -9.21
CA ILE A 163 -10.08 -1.74 -8.12
C ILE A 163 -9.57 -0.29 -8.04
N CYS A 164 -10.46 0.69 -8.18
CA CYS A 164 -10.06 2.09 -8.10
C CYS A 164 -10.00 2.58 -6.65
N ASP A 165 -9.30 3.69 -6.40
CA ASP A 165 -9.14 4.25 -5.06
C ASP A 165 -10.48 4.61 -4.41
N LEU A 166 -11.44 5.08 -5.21
CA LEU A 166 -12.79 5.40 -4.73
C LEU A 166 -13.50 4.14 -4.23
N GLU A 167 -13.41 3.05 -4.99
CA GLU A 167 -14.00 1.76 -4.64
C GLU A 167 -13.35 1.16 -3.38
N LEU A 168 -12.02 1.17 -3.31
CA LEU A 168 -11.29 0.70 -2.12
C LEU A 168 -11.67 1.52 -0.88
N LYS A 169 -11.73 2.84 -1.01
CA LYS A 169 -12.17 3.72 0.07
C LYS A 169 -13.60 3.37 0.52
N SER A 170 -14.53 3.20 -0.41
CA SER A 170 -15.92 2.86 -0.10
C SER A 170 -16.01 1.55 0.68
N VAL A 171 -15.35 0.49 0.19
CA VAL A 171 -15.34 -0.83 0.87
C VAL A 171 -14.66 -0.72 2.23
N LEU A 172 -13.49 -0.07 2.32
CA LEU A 172 -12.79 0.14 3.59
C LEU A 172 -13.71 0.78 4.64
N LEU A 173 -14.40 1.86 4.27
CA LEU A 173 -15.30 2.57 5.18
C LEU A 173 -16.54 1.75 5.53
N GLU A 174 -17.13 1.05 4.57
CA GLU A 174 -18.30 0.19 4.78
C GLU A 174 -18.02 -0.93 5.78
N LYS A 175 -16.84 -1.56 5.69
CA LYS A 175 -16.48 -2.72 6.52
C LYS A 175 -16.07 -2.36 7.95
N LEU A 176 -15.95 -1.08 8.30
CA LEU A 176 -15.68 -0.67 9.68
C LEU A 176 -16.84 -1.01 10.64
N PRO A 177 -16.57 -1.30 11.92
CA PRO A 177 -17.62 -1.38 12.93
C PRO A 177 -18.39 -0.05 13.07
N ASN A 178 -19.69 -0.12 13.31
CA ASN A 178 -20.50 1.06 13.59
C ASN A 178 -20.44 1.48 15.08
N THR A 179 -19.25 1.45 15.68
CA THR A 179 -19.04 1.68 17.12
C THR A 179 -17.78 2.50 17.38
N GLY A 180 -17.82 3.30 18.46
CA GLY A 180 -16.67 4.07 18.96
C GLY A 180 -15.94 4.88 17.88
N ILE A 181 -14.60 4.81 17.93
CA ILE A 181 -13.70 5.54 17.01
C ILE A 181 -13.97 5.24 15.53
N TRP A 182 -14.52 4.07 15.19
CA TRP A 182 -14.73 3.65 13.81
C TRP A 182 -15.91 4.36 13.17
N ARG A 183 -17.00 4.56 13.93
CA ARG A 183 -18.15 5.34 13.48
C ARG A 183 -17.77 6.79 13.21
N ASP A 184 -16.99 7.38 14.12
CA ASP A 184 -16.58 8.77 14.01
C ASP A 184 -15.59 8.96 12.85
N SER A 185 -14.64 8.05 12.69
CA SER A 185 -13.70 8.05 11.56
C SER A 185 -14.42 7.89 10.22
N ARG A 186 -15.44 7.03 10.14
CA ARG A 186 -16.27 6.88 8.94
C ARG A 186 -16.96 8.18 8.58
N PHE A 187 -17.57 8.85 9.55
CA PHE A 187 -18.27 10.12 9.33
C PHE A 187 -17.32 11.20 8.80
N LEU A 188 -16.10 11.27 9.34
CA LEU A 188 -15.09 12.23 8.88
C LEU A 188 -14.54 11.91 7.48
N ALA A 189 -14.45 10.63 7.11
CA ALA A 189 -13.86 10.20 5.84
C ALA A 189 -14.87 10.03 4.69
N ILE A 190 -16.18 10.11 4.95
CA ILE A 190 -17.21 9.86 3.94
C ILE A 190 -17.24 10.90 2.82
N ASP A 191 -16.68 12.09 3.08
CA ASP A 191 -16.58 13.18 2.12
C ASP A 191 -15.86 12.71 0.83
N PRO A 192 -16.48 12.83 -0.36
CA PRO A 192 -15.86 12.45 -1.63
C PRO A 192 -14.55 13.19 -1.94
N GLU A 193 -14.31 14.38 -1.37
CA GLU A 193 -13.04 15.12 -1.51
C GLU A 193 -11.90 14.51 -0.67
N PHE A 194 -12.22 13.61 0.25
CA PHE A 194 -11.24 12.89 1.05
C PHE A 194 -10.60 11.76 0.21
N SER A 195 -9.33 11.89 -0.13
CA SER A 195 -8.62 10.86 -0.89
C SER A 195 -8.46 9.56 -0.11
N LEU A 196 -8.16 8.46 -0.81
CA LEU A 196 -7.86 7.18 -0.17
C LEU A 196 -6.67 7.30 0.80
N GLU A 197 -5.59 7.98 0.39
CA GLU A 197 -4.41 8.22 1.23
C GLU A 197 -4.78 8.93 2.55
N LYS A 198 -5.57 10.02 2.45
CA LYS A 198 -6.03 10.75 3.64
C LYS A 198 -6.94 9.90 4.51
N THR A 199 -7.80 9.08 3.91
CA THR A 199 -8.66 8.12 4.62
C THR A 199 -7.84 7.13 5.44
N ILE A 200 -6.85 6.49 4.81
CA ILE A 200 -5.94 5.55 5.47
C ILE A 200 -5.19 6.23 6.62
N LEU A 201 -4.65 7.42 6.37
CA LEU A 201 -3.95 8.22 7.38
C LEU A 201 -4.81 8.49 8.61
N LEU A 202 -6.04 8.96 8.39
CA LEU A 202 -7.00 9.21 9.46
C LEU A 202 -7.27 7.95 10.27
N LEU A 203 -7.60 6.83 9.59
CA LEU A 203 -7.95 5.59 10.26
C LEU A 203 -6.80 5.03 11.10
N VAL A 204 -5.57 5.11 10.57
CA VAL A 204 -4.37 4.69 11.29
C VAL A 204 -4.09 5.58 12.50
N ALA A 205 -4.26 6.90 12.36
CA ALA A 205 -4.08 7.84 13.47
C ALA A 205 -5.12 7.60 14.58
N MET A 206 -6.40 7.47 14.22
CA MET A 206 -7.49 7.23 15.15
C MET A 206 -7.33 5.89 15.90
N ALA A 207 -6.87 4.85 15.21
CA ALA A 207 -6.58 3.56 15.83
C ALA A 207 -5.39 3.58 16.79
N SER A 208 -4.52 4.60 16.68
CA SER A 208 -3.34 4.77 17.53
C SER A 208 -3.63 5.64 18.76
N LEU A 209 -4.82 6.26 18.84
CA LEU A 209 -5.21 7.03 20.00
C LEU A 209 -5.45 6.10 21.19
N PRO A 210 -4.96 6.44 22.39
CA PRO A 210 -5.27 5.68 23.59
C PRO A 210 -6.79 5.68 23.77
N ILE A 211 -7.39 4.49 23.79
CA ILE A 211 -8.80 4.33 24.13
C ILE A 211 -8.93 4.87 25.56
N GLN A 212 -9.55 6.03 25.71
CA GLN A 212 -9.97 6.46 27.04
C GLN A 212 -10.93 5.38 27.51
N ASN A 213 -10.52 4.64 28.55
CA ASN A 213 -11.46 3.92 29.38
C ASN A 213 -12.42 5.00 29.87
N SER A 214 -13.59 5.10 29.25
CA SER A 214 -14.68 5.84 29.87
C SER A 214 -14.95 5.08 31.16
N ASP A 215 -14.49 5.62 32.28
CA ASP A 215 -14.98 5.22 33.59
C ASP A 215 -16.50 5.25 33.48
N THR A 216 -17.11 4.07 33.41
CA THR A 216 -18.53 3.87 33.66
C THR A 216 -18.76 4.18 35.13
N ASN A 217 -18.76 5.46 35.46
CA ASN A 217 -19.64 5.94 36.50
C ASN A 217 -21.02 6.01 35.86
N ASP A 218 -21.71 4.87 35.90
CA ASP A 218 -23.17 4.84 35.99
C ASP A 218 -23.55 5.69 37.21
N GLY A 219 -23.63 6.99 36.97
CA GLY A 219 -24.28 7.92 37.86
C GLY A 219 -25.76 7.61 37.79
N ASP A 220 -26.17 6.74 38.71
CA ASP A 220 -27.55 6.47 39.10
C ASP A 220 -28.30 7.80 39.22
N ALA A 221 -28.95 8.22 38.12
CA ALA A 221 -29.88 9.34 38.11
C ALA A 221 -31.18 8.86 38.76
N VAL A 222 -31.14 8.69 40.08
CA VAL A 222 -32.32 8.44 40.90
C VAL A 222 -33.24 9.64 40.74
N ASN A 223 -34.32 9.37 40.01
CA ASN A 223 -35.48 10.21 39.80
C ASN A 223 -36.13 10.58 41.15
N SER A 224 -35.68 11.67 41.78
CA SER A 224 -36.40 12.27 42.91
C SER A 224 -37.35 13.36 42.39
N SER A 225 -38.58 12.90 42.10
CA SER A 225 -39.72 13.75 41.80
C SER A 225 -40.06 14.63 43.02
N ILE A 226 -39.59 15.87 43.05
CA ILE A 226 -40.01 16.86 44.05
C ILE A 226 -41.46 17.27 43.74
N LYS A 227 -42.38 16.89 44.64
CA LYS A 227 -43.74 17.45 44.72
C LYS A 227 -43.99 18.01 46.13
N LYS A 228 -44.50 19.26 46.14
CA LYS A 228 -45.14 20.01 47.25
C LYS A 228 -44.16 20.63 48.27
N ASN A 229 -44.32 21.87 48.75
CA ASN A 229 -45.42 22.82 48.69
C ASN A 229 -44.94 24.23 49.09
N ASP A 230 -45.62 25.23 48.56
CA ASP A 230 -45.64 26.63 48.99
C ASP A 230 -45.88 26.82 50.50
N LYS A 231 -45.11 27.74 51.13
CA LYS A 231 -45.62 28.78 52.06
C LYS A 231 -44.53 29.74 52.56
N ARG A 232 -44.68 31.02 52.18
CA ARG A 232 -44.54 32.27 52.97
C ARG A 232 -43.46 32.35 54.08
N ARG A 233 -42.56 33.34 54.02
CA ARG A 233 -42.63 34.64 54.74
C ARG A 233 -41.34 35.48 54.55
N ASN A 234 -41.53 36.79 54.47
CA ASN A 234 -40.54 37.87 54.55
C ASN A 234 -39.59 37.72 55.75
N GLU A 235 -38.32 38.09 55.59
CA GLU A 235 -37.71 39.16 56.41
C GLU A 235 -36.35 39.63 55.87
N VAL A 236 -36.17 40.94 55.96
CA VAL A 236 -35.01 41.74 55.59
C VAL A 236 -34.04 41.78 56.76
N TYR A 237 -32.75 41.52 56.54
CA TYR A 237 -31.68 42.16 57.32
C TYR A 237 -30.41 42.39 56.47
N HIS A 238 -29.98 43.65 56.45
CA HIS A 238 -28.60 44.08 56.20
C HIS A 238 -27.64 43.53 57.26
N LEU A 239 -26.39 43.22 56.86
CA LEU A 239 -25.10 43.60 57.50
C LEU A 239 -23.95 42.85 56.79
N LYS A 240 -23.08 43.57 56.07
CA LYS A 240 -21.72 43.99 56.47
C LYS A 240 -20.70 42.86 56.68
N GLY A 241 -19.82 42.73 55.67
CA GLY A 241 -18.36 42.61 55.84
C GLY A 241 -17.78 41.27 56.28
N LYS A 242 -16.84 40.73 55.49
CA LYS A 242 -15.41 40.75 55.83
C LYS A 242 -14.55 40.14 54.73
N ASN A 243 -13.39 40.78 54.58
CA ASN A 243 -12.25 40.42 53.76
C ASN A 243 -11.76 39.00 53.99
N GLY A 244 -11.38 38.32 52.91
CA GLY A 244 -10.59 37.10 52.92
C GLY A 244 -9.74 37.03 51.66
N GLN A 245 -8.61 37.73 51.67
CA GLN A 245 -7.50 37.49 50.73
C GLN A 245 -7.01 36.05 50.91
N VAL A 246 -7.07 35.24 49.85
CA VAL A 246 -6.24 34.03 49.73
C VAL A 246 -5.64 34.00 48.33
N LYS A 247 -4.41 34.54 48.28
CA LYS A 247 -3.23 34.00 47.61
C LYS A 247 -3.44 33.33 46.24
N GLY A 248 -3.33 34.15 45.18
CA GLY A 248 -3.06 33.65 43.84
C GLY A 248 -1.74 32.90 43.81
N ARG A 249 -1.80 31.60 43.53
CA ARG A 249 -0.65 30.79 43.15
C ARG A 249 -0.78 30.55 41.66
N SER A 250 -0.01 31.33 40.92
CA SER A 250 0.33 31.14 39.53
C SER A 250 1.22 29.91 39.45
N ASP A 251 0.65 28.75 39.12
CA ASP A 251 1.42 27.61 38.65
C ASP A 251 1.15 27.46 37.15
N THR A 252 2.19 27.82 36.42
CA THR A 252 2.41 27.84 34.99
C THR A 252 1.93 26.55 34.32
N PHE A 253 1.01 26.68 33.36
CA PHE A 253 0.76 25.64 32.35
C PHE A 253 2.05 25.43 31.55
N ALA A 254 2.83 24.42 31.95
CA ALA A 254 3.87 23.87 31.10
C ALA A 254 3.18 23.17 29.92
N SER A 255 3.34 23.78 28.76
CA SER A 255 3.63 23.15 27.47
C SER A 255 3.01 21.77 27.27
N GLY A 256 1.98 21.70 26.43
CA GLY A 256 1.53 20.46 25.85
C GLY A 256 2.71 19.75 25.19
N ASP A 257 3.02 18.56 25.70
CA ASP A 257 3.69 17.55 24.91
C ASP A 257 2.72 17.20 23.78
N GLU A 258 2.95 17.82 22.62
CA GLU A 258 2.53 17.26 21.35
C GLU A 258 3.13 15.86 21.28
N ALA A 259 2.34 14.86 21.67
CA ALA A 259 2.56 13.49 21.26
C ALA A 259 2.40 13.48 19.74
N GLN A 260 3.48 13.81 19.03
CA GLN A 260 3.64 13.47 17.63
C GLN A 260 3.52 11.95 17.56
N VAL A 261 2.31 11.49 17.24
CA VAL A 261 2.08 10.11 16.82
C VAL A 261 2.94 9.94 15.58
N ALA A 262 4.12 9.38 15.77
CA ALA A 262 5.05 9.07 14.69
C ALA A 262 4.38 8.00 13.83
N ILE A 263 3.57 8.43 12.88
CA ILE A 263 3.10 7.58 11.80
C ILE A 263 4.36 7.18 11.05
N ASP A 264 4.67 5.89 11.09
CA ASP A 264 5.84 5.32 10.42
C ASP A 264 5.97 5.85 8.99
N THR A 265 6.96 6.72 8.78
CA THR A 265 7.25 7.36 7.50
C THR A 265 7.49 6.32 6.40
N VAL A 266 7.95 5.12 6.77
CA VAL A 266 8.15 3.99 5.85
C VAL A 266 6.82 3.42 5.37
N TYR A 267 5.83 3.31 6.25
CA TYR A 267 4.47 2.88 5.88
C TYR A 267 3.81 3.89 4.93
N LEU A 268 4.02 5.19 5.14
CA LEU A 268 3.53 6.24 4.24
C LEU A 268 4.25 6.29 2.90
N ALA A 269 5.57 6.06 2.89
CA ALA A 269 6.33 5.90 1.66
C ALA A 269 5.85 4.68 0.86
N ARG A 270 5.48 3.58 1.55
CA ARG A 270 4.90 2.38 0.93
C ARG A 270 3.56 2.68 0.30
N ILE A 271 2.63 3.32 1.02
CA ILE A 271 1.32 3.72 0.47
C ILE A 271 1.47 4.68 -0.71
N ARG A 272 2.28 5.74 -0.59
CA ARG A 272 2.51 6.70 -1.69
C ARG A 272 3.15 6.04 -2.91
N THR A 273 4.09 5.11 -2.71
CA THR A 273 4.71 4.38 -3.82
C THR A 273 3.70 3.47 -4.52
N LEU A 274 2.80 2.84 -3.75
CA LEU A 274 1.72 2.03 -4.29
C LEU A 274 0.69 2.89 -5.07
N SER A 275 0.20 3.99 -4.49
CA SER A 275 -0.77 4.88 -5.15
C SER A 275 -0.21 5.64 -6.36
N ASN A 276 1.02 6.18 -6.29
CA ASN A 276 1.60 6.94 -7.42
C ASN A 276 1.93 6.04 -8.63
N ARG A 277 2.19 4.74 -8.43
CA ARG A 277 2.46 3.80 -9.53
C ARG A 277 1.18 3.34 -10.25
N LEU A 278 0.04 3.29 -9.55
CA LEU A 278 -1.28 3.09 -10.18
C LEU A 278 -1.64 4.26 -11.11
N ALA A 279 -1.22 5.49 -10.77
CA ALA A 279 -1.43 6.65 -11.64
C ALA A 279 -0.54 6.65 -12.90
N GLN A 280 0.72 6.21 -12.79
CA GLN A 280 1.70 6.22 -13.90
C GLN A 280 1.52 5.10 -14.93
N THR A 281 0.83 4.01 -14.59
CA THR A 281 0.55 2.92 -15.54
C THR A 281 -0.56 3.27 -16.54
N SER A 282 -1.38 4.30 -16.27
CA SER A 282 -2.35 4.82 -17.23
C SER A 282 -1.73 5.58 -18.42
N THR A 283 -0.51 6.13 -18.25
CA THR A 283 0.18 6.91 -19.29
C THR A 283 1.09 6.09 -20.19
N PHE A 284 1.52 4.88 -19.78
CA PHE A 284 2.42 4.04 -20.59
C PHE A 284 1.71 3.27 -21.73
N THR A 285 0.41 3.01 -21.60
CA THR A 285 -0.38 2.31 -22.65
C THR A 285 -0.67 3.16 -23.89
N THR A 286 -0.40 4.47 -23.89
CA THR A 286 -0.74 5.38 -25.00
C THR A 286 0.43 5.62 -25.98
N SER A 287 1.64 5.11 -25.71
CA SER A 287 2.82 5.38 -26.55
C SER A 287 3.10 4.36 -27.67
N LYS A 288 2.34 3.26 -27.78
CA LYS A 288 2.59 2.20 -28.79
C LYS A 288 1.62 2.20 -29.98
N GLY A 289 1.00 3.33 -30.30
CA GLY A 289 0.17 3.46 -31.50
C GLY A 289 0.36 4.80 -32.17
N PHE A 290 1.31 4.90 -33.11
CA PHE A 290 1.25 5.69 -34.35
C PHE A 290 2.61 5.59 -35.07
N VAL A 291 2.79 4.57 -35.90
CA VAL A 291 3.70 4.65 -37.05
C VAL A 291 2.79 4.58 -38.28
N LEU A 292 2.34 5.76 -38.71
CA LEU A 292 1.58 5.91 -39.94
C LEU A 292 2.60 6.01 -41.07
N GLY A 293 2.63 4.97 -41.90
CA GLY A 293 3.45 4.92 -43.10
C GLY A 293 3.14 6.09 -44.03
N SER A 294 4.19 6.62 -44.66
CA SER A 294 4.07 7.47 -45.83
C SER A 294 4.91 6.84 -46.94
N ILE A 295 4.24 6.04 -47.76
CA ILE A 295 4.62 5.85 -49.16
C ILE A 295 4.30 7.19 -49.83
N PHE A 296 5.29 7.83 -50.46
CA PHE A 296 5.06 8.56 -51.71
C PHE A 296 6.33 8.59 -52.55
N ALA A 297 6.13 8.27 -53.82
CA ALA A 297 7.08 8.29 -54.91
C ALA A 297 7.50 9.73 -55.27
N GLY A 298 8.73 9.84 -55.78
CA GLY A 298 9.35 11.01 -56.37
C GLY A 298 10.79 10.68 -56.73
#